data_AF-A0A653PUU8-F1
#
_entry.id   AF-A0A653PUU8-F1
#
_cell.length_a   1.000
_cell.length_b   1.000
_cell.length_c   1.000
_cell.angle_alpha   90.00
_cell.angle_beta   90.00
_cell.angle_gamma   90.00
#
_symmetry.space_group_name_H-M   'P 1'
#
loop_
_entity.id
_entity.type
_entity.pdbx_description
1 polymer ?
#
loop_
_entity_poly.entity_id
_entity_poly.type
_entity_poly.pdbx_seq_one_letter_code
_entity_poly.pdbx_strand_id
1 'polypeptide(L)' 'MRETYQVEEAGKVKAVHIRQYIKYLKERGKCTVAAKTIANDINRPHNRTDYKKPLSDTTIANN' A
#
# COMPACT_ATOMS: atom_id res chain seq x y z
N MET A 1 -2.90 5.68 -8.72
CA MET A 1 -2.22 6.87 -9.31
C MET A 1 -2.55 7.05 -10.78
N ARG A 2 -2.21 6.11 -11.66
CA ARG A 2 -2.60 6.16 -13.07
C ARG A 2 -4.12 6.05 -13.25
N GLU A 3 -4.72 4.98 -12.73
CA GLU A 3 -6.15 4.71 -12.89
C GLU A 3 -7.03 5.73 -12.15
N THR A 4 -6.58 6.21 -10.99
CA THR A 4 -7.36 7.07 -10.11
C THR A 4 -7.16 8.57 -10.37
N TYR A 5 -5.95 8.98 -10.77
CA TYR A 5 -5.57 10.40 -10.88
C TYR A 5 -4.93 10.74 -12.24
N GLN A 6 -4.82 9.78 -13.16
CA GLN A 6 -4.21 9.95 -14.50
C GLN A 6 -2.80 10.57 -14.47
N VAL A 7 -2.08 10.34 -13.37
CA VAL A 7 -0.69 10.77 -13.22
C VAL A 7 0.22 9.67 -13.71
N GLU A 8 0.89 9.94 -14.83
CA GLU A 8 1.83 9.00 -15.47
C GLU A 8 3.29 9.40 -15.31
N GLU A 9 3.56 10.66 -14.96
CA GLU A 9 4.89 11.23 -14.82
C GLU A 9 5.12 11.71 -13.38
N ALA A 10 6.33 11.51 -12.86
CA ALA A 10 6.69 11.89 -11.50
C ALA A 10 6.50 13.40 -11.24
N GLY A 11 6.84 14.26 -12.21
CA GLY A 11 6.69 15.72 -12.09
C GLY A 11 5.23 16.20 -11.97
N LYS A 12 4.25 15.37 -12.32
CA LYS A 12 2.81 15.66 -12.21
C LYS A 12 2.24 15.24 -10.84
N VAL A 13 3.04 14.65 -9.95
CA VAL A 13 2.62 14.29 -8.60
C VAL A 13 2.47 15.55 -7.74
N LYS A 14 1.28 15.74 -7.17
CA LYS A 14 0.96 16.83 -6.24
C LYS A 14 0.91 16.30 -4.81
N ALA A 15 1.07 17.19 -3.83
CA ALA A 15 1.04 16.84 -2.41
C ALA A 15 -0.26 16.12 -1.97
N VAL A 16 -1.39 16.42 -2.63
CA VAL A 16 -2.67 15.73 -2.38
C VAL A 16 -2.60 14.24 -2.70
N HIS A 17 -1.91 13.86 -3.80
CA HIS A 17 -1.75 12.47 -4.19
C HIS A 17 -0.93 11.70 -3.16
N ILE A 18 0.13 12.31 -2.64
CA ILE A 18 0.98 11.72 -1.59
C ILE A 18 0.15 11.47 -0.33
N ARG A 19 -0.61 12.47 0.14
CA ARG A 19 -1.47 12.32 1.33
C ARG A 19 -2.53 11.23 1.15
N GLN A 20 -3.16 11.16 -0.02
CA GLN A 20 -4.14 10.12 -0.33
C GLN A 20 -3.50 8.73 -0.40
N TYR A 21 -2.30 8.62 -0.98
CA TYR A 21 -1.56 7.36 -1.00
C TYR A 21 -1.18 6.90 0.42
N ILE A 22 -0.70 7.80 1.27
CA ILE A 22 -0.42 7.52 2.68
C ILE A 22 -1.69 7.05 3.41
N LYS A 23 -2.82 7.74 3.21
CA LYS A 23 -4.11 7.35 3.78
C LYS A 23 -4.52 5.94 3.35
N TYR A 24 -4.45 5.65 2.05
CA TYR A 24 -4.73 4.32 1.51
C TYR A 24 -3.83 3.23 2.12
N LEU A 25 -2.53 3.50 2.28
CA LEU A 25 -1.60 2.56 2.95
C LEU A 25 -2.00 2.30 4.40
N LYS A 26 -2.41 3.33 5.15
CA LYS A 26 -2.88 3.18 6.53
C LYS A 26 -4.15 2.32 6.61
N GLU A 27 -5.12 2.57 5.73
CA GLU A 27 -6.42 1.88 5.73
C GLU A 27 -6.31 0.40 5.32
N ARG A 28 -5.45 0.06 4.34
CA ARG A 28 -5.33 -1.32 3.87
C ARG A 28 -4.61 -2.27 4.83
N GLY A 29 -3.78 -1.75 5.74
CA GLY A 29 -2.98 -2.56 6.67
C GLY A 29 -1.83 -3.34 6.03
N LYS A 30 -1.05 -4.06 6.85
CA LYS A 30 0.12 -4.83 6.40
C LYS A 30 -0.26 -6.13 5.69
N CYS A 31 0.49 -6.45 4.63
CA CYS A 31 0.43 -7.74 3.91
C CYS A 31 -0.94 -8.08 3.29
N THR A 32 -1.70 -7.07 2.86
CA THR A 32 -3.06 -7.25 2.31
C THR A 32 -3.15 -7.22 0.78
N VAL A 33 -2.06 -6.92 0.07
CA VAL A 33 -2.03 -6.91 -1.40
C VAL A 33 -1.24 -8.11 -1.91
N ALA A 34 -1.90 -8.94 -2.70
CA ALA A 34 -1.27 -10.00 -3.48
C ALA A 34 -1.53 -9.73 -4.97
N ALA A 35 -0.47 -9.79 -5.78
CA ALA A 35 -0.58 -9.57 -7.23
C ALA A 35 -1.41 -10.65 -7.94
N LYS A 36 -1.48 -11.85 -7.36
CA LYS A 36 -2.30 -12.99 -7.83
C LYS A 36 -2.77 -13.78 -6.61
N THR A 37 -3.93 -14.42 -6.70
CA THR A 37 -4.48 -15.27 -5.63
C THR A 37 -3.50 -16.39 -5.22
N ILE A 38 -2.78 -16.95 -6.20
CA ILE A 38 -1.71 -17.95 -5.99
C ILE A 38 -0.62 -17.45 -5.04
N ALA A 39 -0.33 -16.14 -5.02
CA ALA A 39 0.67 -15.57 -4.14
C ALA A 39 0.25 -15.60 -2.66
N ASN A 40 -1.05 -15.72 -2.36
CA ASN A 40 -1.52 -15.91 -0.99
C ASN A 40 -1.21 -17.31 -0.46
N ASP A 41 -1.22 -18.33 -1.32
CA ASP A 41 -0.92 -19.71 -0.92
C ASP A 41 0.59 -19.91 -0.66
N ILE A 42 1.43 -19.17 -1.38
CA ILE A 42 2.89 -19.17 -1.24
C ILE A 42 3.32 -18.31 -0.03
N ASN A 43 2.91 -17.04 0.00
CA ASN A 43 3.36 -16.10 1.02
C ASN A 43 2.60 -16.24 2.35
N ARG A 44 1.49 -16.99 2.36
CA ARG A 44 0.62 -17.25 3.52
C ARG A 44 0.48 -16.03 4.43
N PRO A 45 0.05 -14.86 3.90
CA PRO A 45 0.06 -13.62 4.65
C PRO A 45 -0.80 -13.72 5.91
N HIS A 46 -1.86 -14.53 5.88
CA HIS A 46 -2.74 -14.84 7.02
C HIS A 46 -2.03 -15.48 8.21
N ASN A 47 -0.90 -16.17 7.98
CA ASN A 47 -0.13 -16.83 9.05
C ASN A 47 0.83 -15.86 9.76
N ARG A 48 0.97 -14.63 9.25
CA ARG A 48 1.84 -13.63 9.86
C ARG A 48 1.15 -12.94 11.03
N THR A 49 1.90 -12.70 12.10
CA THR A 49 1.40 -12.01 13.29
C THR A 49 1.07 -10.53 13.04
N ASP A 50 1.53 -9.96 11.92
CA ASP A 50 1.28 -8.58 11.52
C ASP A 50 0.26 -8.44 10.38
N TYR A 51 -0.39 -9.52 9.97
CA TYR A 51 -1.44 -9.49 8.96
C TYR A 51 -2.56 -8.51 9.34
N LYS A 52 -2.94 -7.62 8.42
CA LYS A 52 -3.96 -6.57 8.61
C LYS A 52 -3.69 -5.60 9.77
N LYS A 53 -2.55 -5.68 10.46
CA LYS A 53 -2.21 -4.69 11.49
C LYS A 53 -2.00 -3.32 10.84
N PRO A 54 -2.30 -2.22 11.55
CA PRO A 54 -2.01 -0.87 11.09
C PRO A 54 -0.53 -0.73 10.68
N LEU A 55 -0.27 -0.02 9.60
CA LEU A 55 1.10 0.40 9.30
C LEU A 55 1.53 1.45 10.33
N SER A 56 2.74 1.30 10.88
CA SER A 56 3.33 2.33 11.73
C SER A 56 3.81 3.50 10.88
N ASP A 57 3.85 4.69 11.49
CA ASP A 57 4.34 5.90 10.81
C ASP A 57 5.78 5.76 10.33
N THR A 58 6.62 5.00 11.06
CA THR A 58 8.01 4.70 10.68
C THR A 58 8.11 3.89 9.38
N THR A 59 7.18 2.96 9.12
CA THR A 59 7.17 2.19 7.86
C THR A 59 6.73 3.04 6.68
N ILE A 60 5.89 4.06 6.91
CA ILE A 60 5.43 4.98 5.87
C ILE A 60 6.57 5.93 5.46
N ALA A 61 7.41 6.32 6.41
CA ALA A 61 8.52 7.25 6.21
C ALA A 61 9.74 6.67 5.44
N ASN A 62 9.75 5.36 5.16
CA ASN A 62 10.86 4.66 4.47
C ASN A 62 10.58 4.39 2.97
N ASN A 63 9.52 4.96 2.38
CA ASN A 63 9.28 4.89 0.94
C ASN A 63 9.92 6.06 0.18
#